data_AF-A0A259N700-F1
#
_entry.id   AF-A0A259N700-F1
#
_cell.length_a   1.000
_cell.length_b   1.000
_cell.length_c   1.000
_cell.angle_alpha   90.00
_cell.angle_beta   90.00
_cell.angle_gamma   90.00
#
_symmetry.space_group_name_H-M   'P 1'
#
loop_
_entity.id
_entity.type
_entity.pdbx_description
1 polymer ?
#
loop_
_entity_poly.entity_id
_entity_poly.type
_entity_poly.pdbx_seq_one_letter_code
_entity_poly.pdbx_strand_id
1 'polypeptide(L)'
;MFTAEGRFDHNVVDLGQKLLWIAAAYQVFDGLNLSSSFCLRGAGDVRFPTLMLLLLSWLVFMPLCHMLTFLPHQGWVNFLPQWGWGAVGGWVAALVYTICLGISLWLRWQSQAWQKINVLS
;
A
#
# COMPACT_ATOMS: atom_id res chain seq x y z
N MET A 1 16.52 17.94 -36.22
CA MET A 1 16.36 18.03 -34.75
C MET A 1 15.05 17.32 -34.42
N PHE A 2 15.07 16.32 -33.52
CA PHE A 2 14.11 15.21 -33.31
C PHE A 2 14.47 13.88 -34.00
N THR A 3 15.46 13.18 -33.45
CA THR A 3 15.79 11.78 -33.75
C THR A 3 16.14 11.06 -32.45
N ALA A 4 15.14 10.60 -31.66
CA ALA A 4 15.36 9.68 -30.51
C ALA A 4 14.04 9.15 -29.88
N GLU A 5 13.07 8.58 -30.59
CA GLU A 5 11.82 8.13 -29.90
C GLU A 5 11.22 6.84 -30.51
N GLY A 6 12.07 5.91 -30.97
CA GLY A 6 11.65 4.67 -31.65
C GLY A 6 12.20 3.39 -31.03
N ARG A 7 12.69 3.45 -29.79
CA ARG A 7 13.16 2.26 -29.06
C ARG A 7 12.25 2.05 -27.85
N PHE A 8 11.02 1.63 -28.12
CA PHE A 8 10.25 0.92 -27.10
C PHE A 8 10.94 -0.42 -26.91
N ASP A 9 12.01 -0.42 -26.11
CA ASP A 9 12.70 -1.62 -25.69
C ASP A 9 11.65 -2.58 -25.12
N HIS A 10 11.48 -3.76 -25.72
CA HIS A 10 10.51 -4.77 -25.28
C HIS A 10 10.51 -5.00 -23.75
N ASN A 11 11.65 -4.72 -23.11
CA ASN A 11 11.84 -4.74 -21.67
C ASN A 11 10.91 -3.77 -20.90
N VAL A 12 10.67 -2.55 -21.41
CA VAL A 12 9.78 -1.56 -20.75
C VAL A 12 8.32 -1.99 -20.85
N VAL A 13 7.93 -2.57 -21.99
CA VAL A 13 6.55 -3.07 -22.18
C VAL A 13 6.29 -4.28 -21.29
N ASP A 14 7.24 -5.21 -21.17
CA ASP A 14 7.13 -6.38 -20.28
C ASP A 14 7.09 -5.99 -18.79
N LEU A 15 7.92 -5.01 -18.39
CA LEU A 15 7.84 -4.40 -17.05
C LEU A 15 6.50 -3.72 -16.82
N GLY A 16 6.04 -2.90 -17.77
CA GLY A 16 4.75 -2.21 -17.71
C GLY A 16 3.59 -3.18 -17.53
N GLN A 17 3.59 -4.31 -18.25
CA GLN A 17 2.57 -5.34 -18.11
C GLN A 17 2.55 -5.98 -16.71
N LYS A 18 3.72 -6.27 -16.14
CA LYS A 18 3.82 -6.79 -14.76
C LYS A 18 3.30 -5.77 -13.74
N LEU A 19 3.64 -4.50 -13.90
CA LEU A 19 3.17 -3.42 -13.04
C LEU A 19 1.66 -3.17 -13.18
N LEU A 20 1.08 -3.31 -14.38
CA LEU A 20 -0.36 -3.15 -14.61
C LEU A 20 -1.19 -4.21 -13.86
N TRP A 21 -0.73 -5.46 -13.81
CA TRP A 21 -1.39 -6.50 -13.02
C TRP A 21 -1.38 -6.18 -11.52
N ILE A 22 -0.24 -5.69 -11.01
CA ILE A 22 -0.10 -5.21 -9.64
C ILE A 22 -1.05 -4.03 -9.39
N ALA A 23 -1.09 -3.07 -10.31
CA ALA A 23 -1.97 -1.90 -10.22
C ALA A 23 -3.46 -2.27 -10.23
N ALA A 24 -3.87 -3.24 -11.06
CA ALA A 24 -5.25 -3.72 -11.10
C ALA A 24 -5.68 -4.34 -9.75
N ALA A 25 -4.82 -5.16 -9.15
CA ALA A 25 -5.06 -5.69 -7.81
C ALA A 25 -5.09 -4.56 -6.76
N TYR A 26 -4.15 -3.61 -6.84
CA TYR A 26 -4.10 -2.43 -5.96
C TYR A 26 -5.41 -1.64 -6.00
N GLN A 27 -6.00 -1.45 -7.17
CA GLN A 27 -7.18 -0.61 -7.38
C GLN A 27 -8.44 -1.10 -6.64
N VAL A 28 -8.60 -2.42 -6.47
CA VAL A 28 -9.71 -3.00 -5.70
C VAL A 28 -9.58 -2.65 -4.22
N PHE A 29 -8.37 -2.79 -3.65
CA PHE A 29 -8.13 -2.49 -2.24
C PHE A 29 -8.12 -0.99 -1.96
N ASP A 30 -7.60 -0.18 -2.89
CA ASP A 30 -7.65 1.28 -2.78
C ASP A 30 -9.12 1.77 -2.75
N GLY A 31 -9.99 1.20 -3.59
CA GLY A 31 -11.43 1.46 -3.55
C GLY A 31 -12.06 1.10 -2.20
N LEU A 32 -11.76 -0.08 -1.65
CA LEU A 32 -12.24 -0.50 -0.32
C LEU A 32 -11.77 0.43 0.80
N ASN A 33 -10.51 0.86 0.75
CA ASN A 33 -9.94 1.82 1.68
C ASN A 33 -10.66 3.17 1.61
N LEU A 34 -10.90 3.68 0.40
CA LEU A 34 -11.57 4.96 0.17
C LEU A 34 -13.02 4.90 0.68
N SER A 35 -13.78 3.89 0.28
CA SER A 35 -15.17 3.70 0.69
C SER A 35 -15.32 3.58 2.20
N SER A 36 -14.49 2.74 2.85
CA SER A 36 -14.48 2.61 4.31
C SER A 36 -14.11 3.94 4.96
N SER A 37 -13.03 4.59 4.51
CA SER A 37 -12.59 5.88 5.05
C SER A 37 -13.62 7.00 4.92
N PHE A 38 -14.40 7.02 3.83
CA PHE A 38 -15.50 8.00 3.67
C PHE A 38 -16.67 7.71 4.60
N CYS A 39 -17.02 6.44 4.79
CA CYS A 39 -18.11 6.06 5.67
C CYS A 39 -17.76 6.33 7.15
N LEU A 40 -16.54 6.02 7.57
CA LEU A 40 -15.99 6.34 8.90
C LEU A 40 -15.94 7.86 9.14
N ARG A 41 -15.46 8.63 8.15
CA ARG A 41 -15.46 10.11 8.20
C ARG A 41 -16.88 10.69 8.27
N GLY A 42 -17.83 10.12 7.53
CA GLY A 42 -19.24 10.52 7.58
C GLY A 42 -19.90 10.25 8.93
N ALA A 43 -19.45 9.23 9.66
CA ALA A 43 -19.88 8.93 11.02
C ALA A 43 -19.14 9.74 12.11
N GLY A 44 -18.16 10.58 11.74
CA GLY A 44 -17.49 11.51 12.63
C GLY A 44 -16.19 11.02 13.29
N ASP A 45 -15.79 9.75 13.12
CA ASP A 45 -14.49 9.25 13.62
C ASP A 45 -13.45 9.14 12.49
N VAL A 46 -12.66 10.22 12.39
CA VAL A 46 -11.56 10.42 11.43
C VAL A 46 -10.21 9.96 12.01
N ARG A 47 -10.15 9.73 13.32
CA ARG A 47 -8.89 9.46 14.03
C ARG A 47 -8.37 8.07 13.69
N PHE A 48 -9.27 7.10 13.62
CA PHE A 48 -8.91 5.72 13.32
C PHE A 48 -8.22 5.54 11.96
N PRO A 49 -8.81 5.96 10.81
CA PRO A 49 -8.17 5.78 9.51
C PRO A 49 -6.83 6.52 9.40
N THR A 50 -6.73 7.70 10.00
CA THR A 50 -5.49 8.50 9.98
C THR A 50 -4.37 7.83 10.78
N LEU A 51 -4.67 7.31 11.98
CA LEU A 51 -3.69 6.61 12.81
C LEU A 51 -3.23 5.30 12.16
N MET A 52 -4.15 4.56 11.54
CA MET A 52 -3.83 3.29 10.89
C MET A 52 -2.97 3.50 9.64
N LEU A 53 -3.23 4.56 8.87
CA LEU A 53 -2.34 5.00 7.78
C LEU A 53 -0.92 5.28 8.28
N LEU A 54 -0.79 6.05 9.37
CA LEU A 54 0.51 6.39 9.93
C LEU A 54 1.26 5.13 10.43
N LEU A 55 0.58 4.27 11.17
CA LEU A 55 1.17 3.06 11.75
C LEU A 55 1.57 2.05 10.67
N LEU A 56 0.70 1.76 9.70
CA LEU A 56 1.03 0.81 8.64
C LEU A 56 2.10 1.37 7.71
N SER A 57 2.11 2.68 7.43
CA SER A 57 3.15 3.28 6.60
C SER A 57 4.53 3.15 7.25
N TRP A 58 4.60 3.36 8.56
CA TRP A 58 5.87 3.31 9.29
C TRP A 58 6.32 1.89 9.66
N LEU A 59 5.39 1.03 10.10
CA LEU A 59 5.70 -0.30 10.63
C LEU A 59 5.60 -1.42 9.60
N VAL A 60 4.88 -1.22 8.50
CA VAL A 60 4.66 -2.24 7.48
C VAL A 60 5.33 -1.83 6.18
N PHE A 61 4.96 -0.67 5.61
CA PHE A 61 5.47 -0.24 4.30
C PHE A 61 6.98 0.02 4.32
N MET A 62 7.48 0.81 5.26
CA MET A 62 8.91 1.12 5.39
C MET A 62 9.80 -0.15 5.50
N PRO A 63 9.56 -1.08 6.45
CA PRO A 63 10.39 -2.28 6.54
C PRO A 63 10.19 -3.24 5.36
N LEU A 64 8.97 -3.46 4.86
CA LEU A 64 8.76 -4.33 3.68
C LEU A 64 9.44 -3.77 2.43
N CYS A 65 9.34 -2.46 2.20
CA CYS A 65 10.00 -1.80 1.08
C CYS A 65 11.52 -1.97 1.17
N HIS A 66 12.06 -1.85 2.38
CA HIS A 66 13.48 -2.08 2.64
C HIS A 66 13.89 -3.54 2.36
N MET A 67 13.13 -4.52 2.87
CA MET A 67 13.40 -5.95 2.68
C MET A 67 13.41 -6.39 1.22
N LEU A 68 12.42 -5.93 0.44
CA LEU A 68 12.24 -6.41 -0.93
C LEU A 68 13.09 -5.64 -1.94
N THR A 69 13.43 -4.37 -1.68
CA THR A 69 14.15 -3.52 -2.64
C THR A 69 15.66 -3.69 -2.54
N PHE A 70 16.24 -3.79 -1.33
CA PHE A 70 17.69 -3.79 -1.16
C PHE A 70 18.30 -5.20 -1.28
N LEU A 71 19.52 -5.26 -1.83
CA LEU A 71 20.36 -6.47 -1.86
C LEU A 71 21.09 -6.68 -0.51
N PRO A 72 21.47 -7.94 -0.18
CA PRO A 72 22.36 -8.26 0.94
C PRO A 72 23.54 -7.29 1.04
N HIS A 73 23.76 -6.67 2.21
CA HIS A 73 24.81 -5.67 2.53
C HIS A 73 24.64 -4.22 2.01
N GLN A 74 23.56 -3.87 1.30
CA GLN A 74 23.31 -2.48 0.84
C GLN A 74 22.26 -1.74 1.68
N GLY A 75 21.61 -2.43 2.63
CA GLY A 75 20.53 -1.88 3.43
C GLY A 75 20.96 -1.38 4.83
N TRP A 76 20.31 -0.32 5.31
CA TRP A 76 20.44 0.23 6.67
C TRP A 76 20.20 -0.76 7.83
N VAL A 77 19.43 -1.84 7.61
CA VAL A 77 19.13 -2.87 8.63
C VAL A 77 19.53 -4.26 8.14
N ASN A 78 20.37 -4.96 8.92
CA ASN A 78 20.96 -6.27 8.60
C ASN A 78 20.19 -7.47 9.16
N PHE A 79 19.09 -7.25 9.89
CA PHE A 79 18.31 -8.33 10.53
C PHE A 79 17.31 -9.00 9.58
N LEU A 80 16.87 -8.33 8.52
CA LEU A 80 15.79 -8.84 7.66
C LEU A 80 16.34 -9.47 6.36
N PRO A 81 15.71 -10.55 5.84
CA PRO A 81 16.10 -11.17 4.58
C PRO A 81 15.95 -10.18 3.41
N GLN A 82 17.06 -9.89 2.72
CA GLN A 82 17.18 -8.92 1.63
C GLN A 82 17.08 -9.65 0.29
N TRP A 83 15.93 -9.57 -0.38
CA TRP A 83 15.63 -10.34 -1.59
C TRP A 83 16.13 -9.69 -2.89
N GLY A 84 16.43 -8.38 -2.90
CA GLY A 84 17.05 -7.70 -4.04
C GLY A 84 16.19 -7.61 -5.30
N TRP A 85 14.86 -7.53 -5.19
CA TRP A 85 13.93 -7.46 -6.33
C TRP A 85 13.86 -6.07 -6.98
N GLY A 86 14.65 -5.11 -6.48
CA GLY A 86 14.71 -3.75 -7.02
C GLY A 86 13.34 -3.06 -7.00
N ALA A 87 12.98 -2.37 -8.09
CA ALA A 87 11.74 -1.61 -8.19
C ALA A 87 10.47 -2.47 -8.03
N VAL A 88 10.49 -3.72 -8.51
CA VAL A 88 9.34 -4.65 -8.36
C VAL A 88 9.09 -4.95 -6.89
N GLY A 89 10.15 -5.05 -6.09
CA GLY A 89 10.06 -5.23 -4.64
C GLY A 89 9.32 -4.10 -3.93
N GLY A 90 9.61 -2.85 -4.29
CA GLY A 90 8.90 -1.67 -3.76
C GLY A 90 7.41 -1.65 -4.11
N TRP A 91 7.05 -2.06 -5.33
CA TRP A 91 5.66 -2.17 -5.76
C TRP A 91 4.89 -3.29 -5.05
N VAL A 92 5.54 -4.44 -4.83
CA VAL A 92 4.95 -5.53 -4.03
C VAL A 92 4.76 -5.09 -2.58
N ALA A 93 5.72 -4.38 -1.98
CA ALA A 93 5.59 -3.81 -0.64
C ALA A 93 4.42 -2.82 -0.54
N ALA A 94 4.26 -1.95 -1.54
CA ALA A 94 3.13 -1.02 -1.63
C ALA A 94 1.78 -1.78 -1.72
N LEU A 95 1.73 -2.86 -2.50
CA LEU A 95 0.53 -3.67 -2.65
C LEU A 95 0.16 -4.39 -1.35
N VAL A 96 1.13 -5.01 -0.67
CA VAL A 96 0.92 -5.63 0.65
C VAL A 96 0.43 -4.60 1.67
N TYR A 97 1.05 -3.41 1.70
CA TYR A 97 0.62 -2.31 2.54
C TYR A 97 -0.85 -1.92 2.29
N THR A 98 -1.25 -1.71 1.04
CA THR A 98 -2.62 -1.30 0.71
C THR A 98 -3.65 -2.39 1.00
N ILE A 99 -3.28 -3.67 0.85
CA ILE A 99 -4.11 -4.81 1.29
C ILE A 99 -4.29 -4.78 2.80
N CYS A 100 -3.20 -4.67 3.58
CA CYS A 100 -3.26 -4.61 5.03
C CYS A 100 -4.11 -3.42 5.50
N LEU A 101 -3.95 -2.25 4.87
CA LEU A 101 -4.75 -1.07 5.17
C LEU A 101 -6.22 -1.32 4.87
N GLY A 102 -6.52 -1.88 3.68
CA GLY A 102 -7.88 -2.18 3.22
C GLY A 102 -8.61 -3.13 4.15
N ILE A 103 -7.94 -4.22 4.52
CA ILE A 103 -8.47 -5.20 5.47
C ILE A 103 -8.64 -4.56 6.85
N SER A 104 -7.68 -3.78 7.34
CA SER A 104 -7.78 -3.14 8.66
C SER A 104 -8.95 -2.17 8.78
N LEU A 105 -9.18 -1.36 7.74
CA LEU A 105 -10.31 -0.42 7.68
C LEU A 105 -11.63 -1.15 7.51
N TRP A 106 -11.67 -2.20 6.70
CA TRP A 106 -12.86 -3.01 6.50
C TRP A 106 -13.26 -3.79 7.76
N LEU A 107 -12.30 -4.41 8.45
CA LEU A 107 -12.51 -5.06 9.75
C LEU A 107 -12.98 -4.04 10.79
N ARG A 108 -12.42 -2.83 10.79
CA ARG A 108 -12.88 -1.75 11.67
C ARG A 108 -14.31 -1.32 11.37
N TRP A 109 -14.66 -1.17 10.10
CA TRP A 109 -16.02 -0.85 9.68
C TRP A 109 -17.00 -1.93 10.17
N GLN A 110 -16.66 -3.20 9.98
CA GLN A 110 -17.46 -4.31 10.51
C GLN A 110 -17.54 -4.36 12.04
N SER A 111 -16.53 -3.86 12.75
CA SER A 111 -16.52 -3.87 14.22
C SER A 111 -17.62 -3.02 14.89
N GLN A 112 -18.41 -2.26 14.11
CA GLN A 112 -19.60 -1.51 14.56
C GLN A 112 -19.37 -0.62 15.80
N ALA A 113 -18.13 -0.28 16.15
CA ALA A 113 -17.86 0.54 17.35
C ALA A 113 -18.42 1.97 17.24
N TRP A 114 -18.80 2.38 16.04
CA TRP A 114 -19.59 3.57 15.72
C TRP A 114 -20.94 3.59 16.45
N GLN A 115 -21.56 2.41 16.69
CA GLN A 115 -22.79 2.29 17.48
C GLN A 115 -22.60 2.54 18.99
N LYS A 116 -21.35 2.51 19.50
CA LYS A 116 -21.09 2.77 20.93
C LYS A 116 -20.91 4.25 21.26
N ILE A 117 -20.92 5.13 20.25
CA ILE A 117 -20.90 6.57 20.49
C ILE A 117 -22.30 6.98 20.92
N ASN A 118 -22.55 6.88 22.22
CA ASN A 118 -23.77 7.35 22.84
C ASN A 118 -23.75 8.88 22.85
N VAL A 119 -24.43 9.51 21.87
CA VAL A 119 -24.60 10.97 21.78
C VAL A 119 -25.66 11.50 22.76
N LEU A 120 -26.20 10.64 23.64
CA LEU A 120 -27.16 10.99 24.67
C LEU A 120 -26.53 10.82 26.06
N SER A 121 -25.80 11.85 26.51
CA SER A 121 -25.59 12.14 27.93
C SER A 121 -25.69 13.64 28.14
#